data_AF-F3KE65-F1
#
_entry.id   AF-F3KE65-F1
#
_cell.length_a   1.000
_cell.length_b   1.000
_cell.length_c   1.000
_cell.angle_alpha   90.00
_cell.angle_beta   90.00
_cell.angle_gamma   90.00
#
_symmetry.space_group_name_H-M   'P 1'
#
loop_
_entity.id
_entity.type
_entity.pdbx_description
1 polymer ?
#
loop_
_entity_poly.entity_id
_entity_poly.type
_entity_poly.pdbx_seq_one_letter_code
_entity_poly.pdbx_strand_id
1 'polypeptide(L)'
;MKKTPLKHTQGFTLIEIMVVIVILGVLAALVVPNILGRPDEARVSAAKSDIKAISNALNLYKLDNFNYPQHRPRPAGTGHQTRWLTGSEKLESRRLPT
;
A
#
# COMPACT_ATOMS: atom_id res chain seq x y z
N MET A 1 -65.68 34.83 -10.24
CA MET A 1 -64.43 34.83 -11.03
C MET A 1 -63.26 34.64 -10.08
N LYS A 2 -62.63 33.45 -10.03
CA LYS A 2 -61.53 33.15 -9.10
C LYS A 2 -60.23 33.64 -9.73
N LYS A 3 -59.56 34.62 -9.11
CA LYS A 3 -58.24 35.09 -9.57
C LYS A 3 -57.19 34.14 -8.99
N THR A 4 -56.64 33.25 -9.81
CA THR A 4 -55.49 32.42 -9.43
C THR A 4 -54.24 33.31 -9.35
N PRO A 5 -53.50 33.31 -8.23
CA PRO A 5 -52.28 34.10 -8.12
C PRO A 5 -51.20 33.54 -9.05
N LEU A 6 -50.60 34.41 -9.85
CA LEU A 6 -49.45 34.06 -10.69
C LEU A 6 -48.25 33.84 -9.77
N LYS A 7 -47.69 32.63 -9.80
CA LYS A 7 -46.50 32.27 -9.02
C LYS A 7 -45.31 33.04 -9.60
N HIS A 8 -44.74 33.95 -8.83
CA HIS A 8 -43.58 34.73 -9.25
C HIS A 8 -42.34 33.82 -9.23
N THR A 9 -41.84 33.47 -10.41
CA THR A 9 -40.57 32.75 -10.53
C THR A 9 -39.44 33.70 -10.15
N GLN A 10 -38.78 33.43 -9.02
CA GLN A 10 -37.57 34.16 -8.65
C GLN A 10 -36.39 33.57 -9.43
N GLY A 11 -35.70 34.43 -10.18
CA GLY A 11 -34.49 34.06 -10.92
C GLY A 11 -33.25 34.14 -10.02
N PHE A 12 -32.26 33.30 -10.31
CA PHE A 12 -30.95 33.33 -9.65
C PHE A 12 -30.21 34.61 -10.02
N THR A 13 -29.53 35.22 -9.05
CA THR A 13 -28.75 36.45 -9.32
C THR A 13 -27.30 36.13 -9.63
N LEU A 14 -26.65 36.98 -10.45
CA LEU A 14 -25.21 36.87 -10.73
C LEU A 14 -24.36 37.00 -9.47
N ILE A 15 -24.76 37.89 -8.56
CA ILE A 15 -24.04 38.13 -7.30
C ILE A 15 -24.07 36.91 -6.37
N GLU A 16 -25.17 36.15 -6.40
CA GLU A 16 -25.32 34.92 -5.62
C GLU A 16 -24.33 33.83 -6.08
N ILE A 17 -24.09 33.73 -7.40
CA ILE A 17 -23.05 32.85 -7.92
C ILE A 17 -21.65 33.38 -7.65
N MET A 18 -21.42 34.70 -7.74
CA MET A 18 -20.11 35.30 -7.47
C MET A 18 -19.64 35.03 -6.03
N VAL A 19 -20.51 35.21 -5.04
CA VAL A 19 -20.16 34.93 -3.64
C VAL A 19 -19.85 33.45 -3.43
N VAL A 20 -20.61 32.55 -4.07
CA VAL A 20 -20.39 31.09 -3.96
C VAL A 20 -19.02 30.69 -4.49
N ILE A 21 -18.63 31.14 -5.68
CA ILE A 21 -17.32 30.77 -6.25
C ILE A 21 -16.15 31.37 -5.45
N VAL A 22 -16.34 32.54 -4.82
CA VAL A 22 -15.33 33.12 -3.91
C VAL A 22 -15.16 32.24 -2.67
N ILE A 23 -16.25 31.82 -2.02
CA ILE A 23 -16.20 30.93 -0.85
C ILE A 23 -15.58 29.58 -1.24
N LEU A 24 -15.98 28.99 -2.37
CA LEU A 24 -15.40 27.74 -2.87
C LEU A 24 -13.90 27.89 -3.15
N GLY A 25 -13.46 29.02 -3.72
CA GLY A 25 -12.05 29.32 -3.97
C GLY A 25 -11.23 29.42 -2.67
N VAL A 26 -11.74 30.12 -1.66
CA VAL A 26 -11.09 30.25 -0.35
C VAL A 26 -10.97 28.89 0.34
N LEU A 27 -12.05 28.10 0.36
CA LEU A 27 -12.03 26.76 0.96
C LEU A 27 -11.06 25.82 0.23
N ALA A 28 -11.06 25.83 -1.11
CA ALA A 28 -10.14 25.02 -1.90
C ALA A 28 -8.67 25.39 -1.61
N ALA A 29 -8.35 26.69 -1.53
CA ALA A 29 -6.99 27.17 -1.26
C ALA A 29 -6.46 26.71 0.12
N LEU A 30 -7.33 26.59 1.13
CA LEU A 30 -6.94 26.15 2.48
C LEU A 30 -6.86 24.61 2.61
N VAL A 31 -7.72 23.87 1.92
CA VAL A 31 -7.81 22.40 2.05
C VAL A 31 -6.73 21.69 1.23
N VAL A 32 -6.45 22.14 0.00
CA VAL A 32 -5.47 21.51 -0.91
C VAL A 32 -4.07 21.34 -0.30
N PRO A 33 -3.44 22.34 0.36
CA PRO A 33 -2.08 22.17 0.89
C PRO A 33 -2.00 21.15 2.03
N ASN A 34 -3.10 20.87 2.73
CA ASN A 34 -3.13 19.87 3.80
C ASN A 34 -3.11 18.43 3.27
N ILE A 35 -3.52 18.21 2.02
CA ILE A 35 -3.60 16.88 1.40
C ILE A 35 -2.28 16.49 0.71
N LEU A 36 -1.47 17.48 0.34
CA LEU A 36 -0.09 17.27 -0.09
C LEU A 36 0.81 16.99 1.14
N GLY A 37 0.37 16.05 1.97
CA GLY A 37 1.10 15.57 3.13
C GLY A 37 2.45 15.03 2.70
N ARG A 38 3.49 15.39 3.45
CA ARG A 38 4.90 15.07 3.20
C ARG A 38 5.07 13.55 3.09
N PRO A 39 5.13 12.97 1.87
CA PRO A 39 5.14 11.51 1.72
C PRO A 39 6.41 10.91 2.33
N ASP A 40 7.50 11.68 2.35
CA ASP A 40 8.75 11.26 2.97
C ASP A 40 8.63 11.14 4.49
N GLU A 41 7.93 12.04 5.18
CA GLU A 41 7.70 11.93 6.62
C GLU A 41 6.81 10.73 6.96
N ALA A 42 5.78 10.48 6.14
CA ALA A 42 4.93 9.29 6.29
C ALA A 42 5.74 8.00 6.11
N ARG A 43 6.62 7.94 5.12
CA ARG A 43 7.52 6.79 4.87
C ARG A 43 8.50 6.58 6.03
N VAL A 44 9.10 7.65 6.55
CA VAL A 44 10.00 7.58 7.71
C VAL A 44 9.23 7.12 8.95
N SER A 45 8.01 7.62 9.18
CA SER A 45 7.16 7.20 10.30
C SER A 45 6.78 5.72 10.19
N ALA A 46 6.37 5.26 9.01
CA ALA A 46 6.07 3.85 8.75
C ALA A 46 7.28 2.96 9.02
N ALA A 47 8.46 3.31 8.46
CA ALA A 47 9.69 2.55 8.68
C ALA A 47 10.07 2.48 10.18
N LYS A 48 9.89 3.58 10.93
CA LYS A 48 10.12 3.58 12.39
C LYS A 48 9.16 2.62 13.11
N SER A 49 7.90 2.58 12.69
CA SER A 49 6.91 1.64 13.23
C SER A 49 7.29 0.19 12.95
N ASP A 50 7.73 -0.11 11.72
CA ASP A 50 8.15 -1.45 11.31
C ASP A 50 9.37 -1.92 12.10
N ILE A 51 10.39 -1.06 12.25
CA ILE A 51 11.58 -1.36 13.07
C ILE A 51 11.18 -1.68 14.51
N LYS A 52 10.25 -0.91 15.10
CA LYS A 52 9.77 -1.15 16.46
C LYS A 52 9.04 -2.48 16.57
N ALA A 53 8.20 -2.82 15.59
CA ALA A 53 7.50 -4.09 15.54
C ALA A 53 8.48 -5.27 15.46
N ILE A 54 9.49 -5.19 14.59
CA ILE A 54 10.53 -6.21 14.46
C ILE A 54 11.36 -6.33 15.75
N SER A 55 11.77 -5.21 16.34
CA SER A 55 12.53 -5.20 17.60
C SER A 55 11.76 -5.87 18.73
N ASN A 56 10.46 -5.59 18.85
CA ASN A 56 9.60 -6.25 19.83
C ASN A 56 9.52 -7.76 19.59
N ALA A 57 9.32 -8.19 18.35
CA ALA A 57 9.31 -9.61 18.00
C ALA A 57 10.65 -10.30 18.33
N LEU A 58 11.78 -9.64 18.07
CA LEU A 58 13.11 -10.14 18.41
C LEU A 58 13.31 -10.24 19.94
N ASN A 59 12.82 -9.26 20.71
CA ASN A 59 12.89 -9.29 22.17
C ASN A 59 12.07 -10.45 22.75
N LEU A 60 10.88 -10.69 22.22
CA LEU A 60 10.06 -11.85 22.59
C LEU A 60 10.76 -13.17 22.25
N TYR A 61 11.29 -13.30 21.04
CA TYR A 61 12.05 -14.50 20.65
C TYR A 61 13.24 -14.75 21.60
N LYS A 62 13.97 -13.69 21.95
CA LYS A 62 15.11 -13.79 22.88
C LYS A 62 14.66 -14.17 24.28
N LEU A 63 13.50 -13.71 24.74
CA LEU A 63 12.95 -14.11 26.03
C LEU A 63 12.70 -15.62 26.10
N ASP A 64 12.20 -16.19 25.00
CA ASP A 64 11.86 -17.62 24.93
C ASP A 64 13.09 -18.52 24.67
N ASN A 65 14.03 -18.05 23.83
CA ASN A 65 15.15 -18.86 23.33
C ASN A 65 16.51 -18.45 23.91
N PHE A 66 16.55 -17.48 24.83
CA PHE A 66 17.74 -16.86 25.44
C PHE A 66 18.74 -16.24 24.46
N ASN A 67 18.47 -16.28 23.17
CA ASN A 67 19.35 -15.77 22.12
C ASN A 67 18.52 -15.17 20.98
N TYR A 68 19.11 -14.26 20.20
CA TYR A 68 18.45 -13.73 19.00
C TYR A 68 18.44 -14.76 17.87
N PRO A 69 17.50 -14.67 16.92
CA PRO A 69 17.48 -15.56 15.76
C PRO A 69 18.75 -15.35 14.93
N GLN A 70 19.40 -16.46 14.60
CA GLN A 70 20.64 -16.44 13.82
C GLN A 70 20.31 -16.76 12.37
N HIS A 71 20.91 -16.02 11.45
CA HIS A 71 20.88 -16.40 10.04
C HIS A 71 21.71 -17.68 9.87
N ARG A 72 21.05 -18.83 9.86
CA ARG A 72 21.70 -20.10 9.57
C ARG A 72 22.01 -20.15 8.07
N PRO A 73 23.29 -20.19 7.65
CA PRO A 73 23.61 -20.39 6.25
C PRO A 73 22.98 -21.70 5.79
N ARG A 74 22.17 -21.62 4.73
CA ARG A 74 21.63 -22.83 4.12
C ARG A 74 22.80 -23.62 3.53
N PRO A 75 22.94 -24.92 3.82
CA PRO A 75 24.03 -25.71 3.25
C PRO A 75 23.93 -25.67 1.72
N ALA A 76 25.00 -25.24 1.06
CA ALA A 76 25.11 -25.30 -0.39
C ALA A 76 24.87 -26.75 -0.83
N GLY A 77 23.74 -26.98 -1.51
CA GLY A 77 23.33 -28.32 -1.97
C GLY A 77 21.99 -28.85 -1.43
N THR A 78 21.33 -28.17 -0.48
CA THR A 78 20.00 -28.59 0.05
C THR A 78 18.82 -27.88 -0.61
N GLY A 79 18.96 -27.56 -1.90
CA GLY A 79 17.84 -27.25 -2.77
C GLY A 79 17.26 -28.55 -3.33
N HIS A 80 15.94 -28.63 -3.48
CA HIS A 80 15.24 -29.74 -4.17
C HIS A 80 15.56 -29.76 -5.69
N GLN A 81 16.84 -29.73 -6.08
CA GLN A 81 17.30 -29.65 -7.48
C GLN A 81 17.70 -31.01 -8.08
N THR A 82 17.82 -32.07 -7.29
CA THR A 82 18.34 -33.36 -7.78
C THR A 82 17.31 -34.26 -8.49
N ARG A 83 16.03 -33.87 -8.60
CA ARG A 83 15.02 -34.76 -9.22
C ARG A 83 14.99 -34.69 -10.75
N TRP A 84 15.36 -33.56 -11.34
CA TRP A 84 15.23 -33.34 -12.79
C TRP A 84 16.47 -33.76 -13.59
N LEU A 85 17.65 -33.77 -12.96
CA LEU A 85 18.93 -34.14 -13.59
C LEU A 85 19.19 -35.66 -13.60
N THR A 86 18.74 -36.38 -12.57
CA THR A 86 18.83 -37.86 -12.54
C THR A 86 17.82 -38.52 -13.50
N GLY A 87 16.77 -37.80 -13.91
CA GLY A 87 15.76 -38.28 -14.84
C GLY A 87 16.23 -38.31 -16.30
N SER A 88 17.07 -37.36 -16.72
CA SER A 88 17.51 -37.24 -18.12
C SER A 88 18.59 -38.25 -18.51
N GLU A 89 19.49 -38.64 -17.59
CA GLU A 89 20.47 -39.72 -17.84
C GLU A 89 19.79 -41.09 -17.98
N LYS A 90 18.66 -41.29 -17.28
CA LYS A 90 17.91 -42.55 -17.31
C LYS A 90 17.11 -42.75 -18.59
N LEU A 91 16.87 -41.68 -19.35
CA LEU A 91 16.17 -41.70 -20.64
C LEU A 91 17.14 -41.87 -21.81
N GLU A 92 18.38 -41.38 -21.70
CA GLU A 92 19.41 -41.50 -22.74
C GLU A 92 19.98 -42.93 -22.81
N SER A 93 20.12 -43.60 -21.66
CA SER A 93 20.55 -45.01 -21.55
C SER A 93 19.54 -46.03 -22.08
N ARG A 94 18.30 -45.62 -22.38
CA ARG A 94 17.25 -46.46 -22.97
C ARG A 94 17.16 -46.33 -24.50
N ARG A 95 18.01 -45.51 -25.12
CA ARG A 95 17.89 -45.14 -26.54
C ARG A 95 18.86 -45.86 -27.50
N LEU A 96 19.59 -46.89 -27.06
CA LEU A 96 20.46 -47.69 -27.95
C LEU A 96 20.18 -49.19 -27.83
N PRO A 97 19.43 -49.79 -28.78
CA PRO A 97 19.51 -51.19 -29.13
C PRO A 97 20.21 -51.35 -30.48
N THR A 98 21.47 -51.80 -30.47
CA THR A 98 22.10 -52.59 -31.54
C THR A 98 23.17 -53.45 -30.90
#